data_AF-A0A7C4AKG2-F1
#
_entry.id   AF-A0A7C4AKG2-F1
#
_cell.length_a   1.000
_cell.length_b   1.000
_cell.length_c   1.000
_cell.angle_alpha   90.00
_cell.angle_beta   90.00
_cell.angle_gamma   90.00
#
_symmetry.space_group_name_H-M   'P 1'
#
loop_
_entity.id
_entity.type
_entity.pdbx_description
1 polymer ?
#
loop_
_entity_poly.entity_id
_entity_poly.type
_entity_poly.pdbx_seq_one_letter_code
_entity_poly.pdbx_strand_id
1 'polypeptide(L)'
;MPSVFLPKSRSYVWLLIKYLGFLAVGFGIYYTAYYFLSGSSMAKLESRNDQLVRSIRKMEIEFDAARKSDAIGGKTPAETLNLFISALEKGDYNTASQYIALEKRAVWLRDVGTEGPGKVYIQALKKTALRMNAAAPPKEGVSSYVISSPMEISFIKYESGVWKIGRLP
;
A
#
# COMPACT_ATOMS: atom_id res chain seq x y z
N MET A 1 29.46 34.87 -67.23
CA MET A 1 29.26 33.95 -66.08
C MET A 1 30.60 33.80 -65.38
N PRO A 2 30.77 34.27 -64.13
CA PRO A 2 32.05 34.14 -63.44
C PRO A 2 32.21 32.70 -62.94
N SER A 3 33.31 32.06 -63.34
CA SER A 3 33.72 30.75 -62.85
C SER A 3 34.14 30.86 -61.38
N VAL A 4 33.46 30.12 -60.52
CA VAL A 4 33.81 29.99 -59.11
C VAL A 4 35.15 29.26 -59.02
N PHE A 5 36.23 30.01 -58.77
CA PHE A 5 37.55 29.48 -58.50
C PHE A 5 37.52 28.68 -57.19
N LEU A 6 37.48 27.35 -57.30
CA LEU A 6 37.68 26.47 -56.14
C LEU A 6 39.19 26.45 -55.81
N PRO A 7 39.61 26.91 -54.63
CA PRO A 7 41.01 26.93 -54.25
C PRO A 7 41.58 25.50 -54.08
N LYS A 8 42.88 25.36 -54.37
CA LYS A 8 43.64 24.11 -54.44
C LYS A 8 43.38 23.19 -53.21
N SER A 9 42.81 22.02 -53.50
CA SER A 9 42.08 21.09 -52.62
C SER A 9 42.82 20.52 -51.39
N ARG A 10 44.15 20.62 -51.31
CA ARG A 10 44.93 20.01 -50.21
C ARG A 10 44.71 20.70 -48.85
N SER A 11 44.43 22.01 -48.84
CA SER A 11 44.22 22.77 -47.59
C SER A 11 42.85 22.47 -46.95
N TYR A 12 41.81 22.34 -47.76
CA TYR A 12 40.44 22.09 -47.29
C TYR A 12 40.27 20.68 -46.71
N VAL A 13 40.88 19.67 -47.32
CA VAL A 13 40.88 18.29 -46.80
C VAL A 13 41.51 18.23 -45.41
N TRP A 14 42.58 18.99 -45.18
CA TRP A 14 43.25 19.00 -43.88
C TRP A 14 42.45 19.71 -42.79
N LEU A 15 41.73 20.79 -43.14
CA LEU A 15 40.76 21.44 -42.25
C LEU A 15 39.59 20.51 -41.90
N LEU A 16 39.08 19.76 -42.89
CA LEU A 16 38.01 18.80 -42.71
C LEU A 16 38.43 17.65 -41.76
N ILE A 17 39.64 17.11 -41.94
CA ILE A 17 40.19 16.06 -41.06
C ILE A 17 40.29 16.55 -39.62
N LYS A 18 40.75 17.79 -39.39
CA LYS A 18 40.80 18.38 -38.04
C LYS A 18 39.43 18.55 -37.42
N TYR A 19 38.46 19.02 -38.22
CA TYR A 19 37.09 19.21 -37.76
C TYR A 19 36.44 17.88 -37.37
N LEU A 20 36.62 16.84 -38.19
CA LEU A 20 36.16 15.48 -37.89
C LEU A 20 36.84 14.90 -36.66
N GLY A 21 38.15 15.13 -36.49
CA GLY A 21 38.88 14.74 -35.28
C GLY A 21 38.31 15.41 -34.02
N PHE A 22 38.00 16.70 -34.08
CA PHE A 22 37.40 17.44 -32.97
C PHE A 22 35.98 16.92 -32.64
N LEU A 23 35.18 16.63 -33.66
CA LEU A 23 33.85 16.01 -33.51
C LEU A 23 33.93 14.64 -32.83
N ALA A 24 34.87 13.79 -33.25
CA ALA A 24 35.06 12.48 -32.66
C ALA A 24 35.47 12.56 -31.18
N VAL A 25 36.36 13.50 -30.83
CA VAL A 25 36.74 13.76 -29.43
C VAL A 25 35.55 14.27 -28.62
N GLY A 26 34.78 15.23 -29.15
CA GLY A 26 33.58 15.73 -28.50
C GLY A 26 32.54 14.63 -28.27
N PHE A 27 32.36 13.73 -29.23
CA PHE A 27 31.46 12.59 -29.11
C PHE A 27 31.96 11.58 -28.06
N GLY A 28 33.26 11.32 -27.99
CA GLY A 28 33.86 10.48 -26.96
C GLY A 28 33.69 11.04 -25.55
N ILE A 29 33.89 12.35 -25.37
CA ILE A 29 33.66 13.04 -24.08
C ILE A 29 32.17 12.98 -23.71
N TYR A 30 31.27 13.24 -24.67
CA TYR A 30 29.83 13.14 -24.43
C TYR A 30 29.41 11.73 -23.99
N TYR A 31 29.90 10.69 -24.68
CA TYR A 31 29.54 9.30 -24.38
C TYR A 31 30.07 8.86 -23.01
N THR A 32 31.33 9.20 -22.69
CA THR A 32 31.91 8.90 -21.37
C THR A 32 31.19 9.62 -20.22
N ALA A 33 30.84 10.90 -20.40
CA ALA A 33 30.03 11.64 -19.43
C ALA A 33 28.62 11.02 -19.26
N TYR A 34 27.96 10.65 -20.35
CA TYR A 34 26.64 10.03 -20.32
C TYR A 34 26.62 8.72 -19.52
N TYR A 35 27.59 7.82 -19.73
CA TYR A 35 27.67 6.56 -18.98
C TYR A 35 27.99 6.78 -17.50
N PHE A 36 28.88 7.73 -17.18
CA PHE A 36 29.24 8.03 -15.80
C PHE A 36 28.07 8.66 -15.01
N LEU A 37 27.36 9.63 -15.61
CA LEU A 37 26.20 10.26 -14.97
C LEU A 37 25.00 9.31 -14.85
N SER A 38 24.75 8.47 -15.86
CA SER A 38 23.63 7.51 -15.83
C SER A 38 23.83 6.40 -14.78
N GLY A 39 25.05 5.91 -14.56
CA GLY A 39 25.36 4.95 -13.49
C GLY A 39 25.09 5.49 -12.08
N SER A 40 25.38 6.77 -11.82
CA SER A 40 25.14 7.40 -10.51
C SER A 40 23.65 7.56 -10.17
N SER A 41 22.79 7.64 -11.19
CA SER A 41 21.33 7.75 -11.02
C SER A 41 20.70 6.40 -10.66
N MET A 42 21.21 5.30 -11.22
CA MET A 42 20.72 3.95 -10.95
C MET A 42 21.05 3.48 -9.53
N ALA A 43 22.26 3.77 -9.02
CA ALA A 43 22.63 3.44 -7.64
C ALA A 43 21.72 4.13 -6.59
N LYS A 44 21.28 5.37 -6.86
CA LYS A 44 20.33 6.09 -6.00
C LYS A 44 18.92 5.48 -6.06
N LEU A 45 18.47 5.05 -7.24
CA LEU A 45 17.19 4.37 -7.41
C LEU A 45 17.16 3.02 -6.66
N GLU A 46 18.21 2.22 -6.78
CA GLU A 46 18.33 0.93 -6.10
C GLU A 46 18.33 1.10 -4.57
N SER A 47 19.12 2.06 -4.06
CA SER A 47 19.14 2.34 -2.61
C SER A 47 17.78 2.79 -2.05
N ARG A 48 16.98 3.55 -2.82
CA ARG A 48 15.63 3.96 -2.43
C ARG A 48 14.66 2.79 -2.42
N ASN A 49 14.74 1.92 -3.42
CA ASN A 49 13.93 0.70 -3.48
C ASN A 49 14.27 -0.24 -2.32
N ASP A 50 15.55 -0.43 -2.00
CA ASP A 50 15.97 -1.26 -0.87
C ASP A 50 15.51 -0.68 0.48
N GLN A 51 15.54 0.64 0.63
CA GLN A 51 14.99 1.29 1.82
C GLN A 51 13.48 1.09 1.94
N LEU A 52 12.76 1.20 0.83
CA LEU A 52 11.31 0.97 0.77
C LEU A 52 10.95 -0.50 1.09
N VAL A 53 11.66 -1.46 0.49
CA VAL A 53 11.44 -2.89 0.77
C VAL A 53 11.73 -3.19 2.24
N ARG A 54 12.81 -2.63 2.80
CA ARG A 54 13.14 -2.80 4.23
C ARG A 54 12.10 -2.17 5.15
N SER A 55 11.57 -0.99 4.82
CA SER A 55 10.54 -0.35 5.65
C SER A 55 9.22 -1.12 5.60
N ILE A 56 8.79 -1.59 4.42
CA ILE A 56 7.61 -2.44 4.27
C ILE A 56 7.75 -3.72 5.08
N ARG A 57 8.89 -4.42 4.96
CA ARG A 57 9.14 -5.66 5.72
C ARG A 57 9.12 -5.42 7.22
N LYS A 58 9.70 -4.30 7.70
CA LYS A 58 9.65 -3.95 9.13
C LYS A 58 8.22 -3.73 9.61
N MET A 59 7.43 -2.99 8.84
CA MET A 59 6.01 -2.77 9.15
C MET A 59 5.24 -4.09 9.18
N GLU A 60 5.44 -4.99 8.22
CA GLU A 60 4.83 -6.33 8.24
C GLU A 60 5.17 -7.11 9.50
N ILE A 61 6.44 -7.14 9.91
CA ILE A 61 6.87 -7.85 11.13
C ILE A 61 6.24 -7.23 12.38
N GLU A 62 6.17 -5.90 12.45
CA GLU A 62 5.55 -5.19 13.57
C GLU A 62 4.05 -5.46 13.64
N PHE A 63 3.35 -5.43 12.49
CA PHE A 63 1.94 -5.80 12.41
C PHE A 63 1.73 -7.27 12.80
N ASP A 64 2.57 -8.19 12.31
CA ASP A 64 2.50 -9.60 12.67
C ASP A 64 2.64 -9.81 14.17
N ALA A 65 3.66 -9.19 14.79
CA ALA A 65 3.85 -9.25 16.23
C ALA A 65 2.65 -8.68 16.99
N ALA A 66 2.15 -7.52 16.56
CA ALA A 66 1.00 -6.88 17.18
C ALA A 66 -0.27 -7.75 17.07
N ARG A 67 -0.53 -8.35 15.91
CA ARG A 67 -1.66 -9.27 15.68
C ARG A 67 -1.60 -10.50 16.59
N LYS A 68 -0.41 -11.06 16.80
CA LYS A 68 -0.20 -12.21 17.69
C LYS A 68 -0.51 -11.90 19.14
N SER A 69 -0.18 -10.69 19.58
CA SER A 69 -0.44 -10.23 20.95
C SER A 69 -1.84 -9.64 21.18
N ASP A 70 -2.59 -9.33 20.11
CA ASP A 70 -3.88 -8.67 20.22
C ASP A 70 -4.96 -9.65 20.70
N ALA A 71 -5.37 -9.49 21.96
CA ALA A 71 -6.40 -10.29 22.61
C ALA A 71 -7.78 -9.61 22.65
N ILE A 72 -7.97 -8.50 21.93
CA ILE A 72 -9.21 -7.73 21.98
C ILE A 72 -10.15 -8.23 20.89
N GLY A 73 -11.28 -8.82 21.24
CA GLY A 73 -12.24 -9.32 20.27
C GLY A 73 -13.08 -10.45 20.83
N GLY A 74 -14.06 -10.89 20.05
CA GLY A 74 -14.87 -12.04 20.42
C GLY A 74 -14.19 -13.35 20.05
N LYS A 75 -14.57 -14.44 20.72
CA LYS A 75 -14.21 -15.82 20.35
C LYS A 75 -14.90 -16.26 19.06
N THR A 76 -15.96 -15.54 18.67
CA THR A 76 -16.69 -15.75 17.41
C THR A 76 -16.79 -14.44 16.60
N PRO A 77 -17.01 -14.53 15.28
CA PRO A 77 -17.33 -13.36 14.46
C PRO A 77 -18.55 -12.59 14.98
N ALA A 78 -19.58 -13.32 15.45
CA ALA A 78 -20.83 -12.75 15.94
C ALA A 78 -20.62 -11.96 17.24
N GLU A 79 -19.88 -12.53 18.19
CA GLU A 79 -19.50 -11.87 19.43
C GLU A 79 -18.69 -10.59 19.17
N THR A 80 -17.71 -10.66 18.24
CA THR A 80 -16.91 -9.50 17.84
C THR A 80 -17.79 -8.39 17.26
N LEU A 81 -18.74 -8.74 16.40
CA LEU A 81 -19.67 -7.77 15.82
C LEU A 81 -20.58 -7.14 16.90
N ASN A 82 -21.06 -7.93 17.86
CA ASN A 82 -21.87 -7.42 18.97
C ASN A 82 -21.07 -6.43 19.86
N LEU A 83 -19.81 -6.74 20.17
CA LEU A 83 -18.92 -5.86 20.92
C LEU A 83 -18.67 -4.55 20.16
N PHE A 84 -18.43 -4.65 18.86
CA PHE A 84 -18.27 -3.49 17.98
C PHE A 84 -19.52 -2.60 17.97
N ILE A 85 -20.70 -3.18 17.75
CA ILE A 85 -21.97 -2.45 17.77
C ILE A 85 -22.18 -1.78 19.13
N SER A 86 -21.93 -2.48 20.24
CA SER A 86 -22.10 -1.93 21.58
C SER A 86 -21.21 -0.69 21.82
N ALA A 87 -19.96 -0.71 21.33
CA ALA A 87 -19.08 0.44 21.40
C ALA A 87 -19.58 1.60 20.52
N LEU A 88 -20.06 1.32 19.30
CA LEU A 88 -20.65 2.33 18.43
C LEU A 88 -21.89 3.00 19.03
N GLU A 89 -22.76 2.23 19.68
CA GLU A 89 -23.97 2.77 20.33
C GLU A 89 -23.67 3.67 21.51
N LYS A 90 -22.53 3.44 22.18
CA LYS A 90 -22.01 4.31 23.24
C LYS A 90 -21.28 5.54 22.71
N GLY A 91 -21.11 5.67 21.40
CA GLY A 91 -20.31 6.73 20.79
C GLY A 91 -18.81 6.59 21.03
N ASP A 92 -18.34 5.41 21.47
CA ASP A 92 -16.93 5.15 21.74
C ASP A 92 -16.24 4.55 20.51
N TYR A 93 -15.89 5.43 19.57
CA TYR A 93 -15.24 5.04 18.31
C TYR A 93 -13.82 4.50 18.54
N ASN A 94 -13.13 4.96 19.58
CA ASN A 94 -11.82 4.45 19.93
C ASN A 94 -11.90 2.97 20.31
N THR A 95 -12.83 2.61 21.21
CA THR A 95 -13.08 1.22 21.58
C THR A 95 -13.63 0.42 20.40
N ALA A 96 -14.54 0.98 19.60
CA ALA A 96 -15.06 0.30 18.41
C ALA A 96 -13.93 -0.07 17.42
N SER A 97 -12.99 0.84 17.19
CA SER A 97 -11.85 0.62 16.29
C SER A 97 -10.95 -0.55 16.72
N GLN A 98 -10.94 -0.91 18.00
CA GLN A 98 -10.13 -2.03 18.49
C GLN A 98 -10.61 -3.37 17.95
N TYR A 99 -11.90 -3.51 17.62
CA TYR A 99 -12.47 -4.73 17.03
C TYR A 99 -12.20 -4.86 15.52
N ILE A 100 -11.64 -3.83 14.89
CA ILE A 100 -11.24 -3.83 13.49
C ILE A 100 -9.80 -4.34 13.37
N ALA A 101 -9.53 -5.03 12.26
CA ALA A 101 -8.19 -5.49 11.92
C ALA A 101 -7.20 -4.31 11.94
N LEU A 102 -6.03 -4.55 12.53
CA LEU A 102 -5.05 -3.51 12.86
C LEU A 102 -4.67 -2.64 11.64
N GLU A 103 -4.54 -3.28 10.48
CA GLU A 103 -4.19 -2.66 9.19
C GLU A 103 -5.29 -1.75 8.64
N LYS A 104 -6.54 -1.94 9.11
CA LYS A 104 -7.73 -1.21 8.68
C LYS A 104 -8.20 -0.18 9.70
N ARG A 105 -7.75 -0.28 10.95
CA ARG A 105 -8.18 0.56 12.08
C ARG A 105 -8.01 2.06 11.81
N ALA A 106 -6.84 2.47 11.34
CA ALA A 106 -6.54 3.88 11.08
C ALA A 106 -7.40 4.47 9.95
N VAL A 107 -7.63 3.69 8.90
CA VAL A 107 -8.53 4.06 7.79
C VAL A 107 -9.94 4.24 8.31
N TRP A 108 -10.45 3.26 9.07
CA TRP A 108 -11.80 3.33 9.62
C TRP A 108 -12.00 4.49 10.58
N LEU A 109 -11.05 4.77 11.47
CA LEU A 109 -11.12 5.92 12.40
C LEU A 109 -11.18 7.26 11.67
N ARG A 110 -10.46 7.38 10.55
CA ARG A 110 -10.53 8.56 9.70
C ARG A 110 -11.88 8.67 9.00
N ASP A 111 -12.39 7.55 8.49
CA ASP A 111 -13.61 7.54 7.68
C ASP A 111 -14.88 7.71 8.53
N VAL A 112 -14.89 7.22 9.78
CA VAL A 112 -16.02 7.38 10.73
C VAL A 112 -16.12 8.81 11.28
N GLY A 113 -15.00 9.54 11.34
CA GLY A 113 -14.94 10.91 11.83
C GLY A 113 -15.44 11.09 13.26
N THR A 114 -15.82 12.32 13.62
CA THR A 114 -16.34 12.68 14.95
C THR A 114 -17.84 12.46 15.10
N GLU A 115 -18.58 12.42 13.99
CA GLU A 115 -20.05 12.30 13.98
C GLU A 115 -20.51 10.83 14.09
N GLY A 116 -19.62 9.88 13.82
CA GLY A 116 -19.93 8.47 13.89
C GLY A 116 -20.65 7.93 12.67
N PRO A 117 -20.87 6.61 12.63
CA PRO A 117 -21.70 6.02 11.60
C PRO A 117 -23.17 6.36 11.88
N GLY A 118 -23.91 6.70 10.82
CA GLY A 118 -25.34 7.03 10.94
C GLY A 118 -26.20 5.90 11.50
N LYS A 119 -27.35 6.22 12.10
CA LYS A 119 -28.27 5.24 12.72
C LYS A 119 -28.68 4.11 11.77
N VAL A 120 -28.85 4.40 10.47
CA VAL A 120 -29.20 3.40 9.45
C VAL A 120 -28.11 2.32 9.34
N TYR A 121 -26.84 2.73 9.40
CA TYR A 121 -25.70 1.81 9.37
C TYR A 121 -25.68 0.91 10.59
N ILE A 122 -25.85 1.47 11.79
CA ILE A 122 -25.91 0.71 13.05
C ILE A 122 -27.07 -0.31 13.01
N GLN A 123 -28.23 0.09 12.48
CA GLN A 123 -29.37 -0.82 12.34
C GLN A 123 -29.11 -1.96 11.36
N ALA A 124 -28.40 -1.69 10.26
CA ALA A 124 -28.00 -2.73 9.32
C ALA A 124 -27.01 -3.71 9.95
N LEU A 125 -26.01 -3.22 10.71
CA LEU A 125 -25.09 -4.05 11.49
C LEU A 125 -25.84 -4.95 12.49
N LYS A 126 -26.83 -4.41 13.21
CA LYS A 126 -27.66 -5.18 14.16
C LYS A 126 -28.43 -6.30 13.47
N LYS A 127 -29.01 -6.03 12.29
CA LYS A 127 -29.69 -7.07 11.50
C LYS A 127 -28.71 -8.16 11.07
N THR A 128 -27.49 -7.80 10.67
CA THR A 128 -26.42 -8.75 10.37
C THR A 128 -26.05 -9.58 11.59
N ALA A 129 -25.82 -8.95 12.74
CA ALA A 129 -25.49 -9.61 13.98
C ALA A 129 -26.57 -10.61 14.41
N LEU A 130 -27.84 -10.24 14.29
CA LEU A 130 -28.97 -11.14 14.59
C LEU A 130 -28.93 -12.41 13.74
N ARG A 131 -28.62 -12.30 12.44
CA ARG A 131 -28.47 -13.47 11.55
C ARG A 131 -27.25 -14.31 11.93
N MET A 132 -26.14 -13.67 12.26
CA MET A 132 -24.92 -14.37 12.68
C MET A 132 -25.12 -15.12 14.00
N ASN A 133 -25.82 -14.53 14.96
CA ASN A 133 -26.15 -15.16 16.24
C ASN A 133 -27.08 -16.37 16.06
N ALA A 134 -27.94 -16.36 15.03
CA ALA A 134 -28.81 -17.48 14.68
C ALA A 134 -28.11 -18.55 13.81
N ALA A 135 -26.96 -18.24 13.21
CA ALA A 135 -26.20 -19.16 12.40
C ALA A 135 -25.27 -20.02 13.26
N ALA A 136 -24.92 -21.21 12.75
CA ALA A 136 -23.87 -22.01 13.36
C ALA A 136 -22.54 -21.24 13.31
N PRO A 137 -21.71 -21.31 14.37
CA PRO A 137 -20.40 -20.67 14.38
C PRO A 137 -19.51 -21.28 13.27
N PRO A 138 -18.47 -20.55 12.83
CA PRO A 138 -17.48 -21.09 11.90
C PRO A 138 -16.88 -22.39 12.46
N LYS A 139 -16.63 -23.37 11.57
CA LYS A 139 -15.94 -24.60 11.93
C LYS A 139 -14.54 -24.30 12.49
N GLU A 140 -14.05 -25.20 13.33
CA GLU A 140 -12.68 -25.13 13.83
C GLU A 140 -11.66 -25.18 12.67
N GLY A 141 -10.54 -24.48 12.81
CA GLY A 141 -9.53 -24.32 11.74
C GLY A 141 -9.83 -23.24 10.70
N VAL A 142 -11.02 -22.63 10.71
CA VAL A 142 -11.35 -21.52 9.81
C VAL A 142 -10.74 -20.21 10.31
N SER A 143 -9.96 -19.55 9.45
CA SER A 143 -9.29 -18.27 9.75
C SER A 143 -9.99 -17.04 9.16
N SER A 144 -11.01 -17.23 8.32
CA SER A 144 -11.79 -16.14 7.73
C SER A 144 -13.27 -16.48 7.68
N TYR A 145 -14.12 -15.48 7.87
CA TYR A 145 -15.58 -15.64 7.80
C TYR A 145 -16.18 -14.44 7.10
N VAL A 146 -17.09 -14.67 6.16
CA VAL A 146 -17.76 -13.61 5.42
C VAL A 146 -19.26 -13.83 5.50
N ILE A 147 -19.98 -12.77 5.84
CA ILE A 147 -21.43 -12.70 5.71
C ILE A 147 -21.76 -11.66 4.65
N SER A 148 -22.64 -11.98 3.71
CA SER A 148 -22.99 -11.08 2.59
C SER A 148 -24.39 -10.46 2.70
N SER A 149 -25.18 -10.83 3.72
CA SER A 149 -26.56 -10.34 3.88
C SER A 149 -26.87 -10.04 5.35
N PRO A 150 -27.50 -8.90 5.68
CA PRO A 150 -27.97 -7.82 4.80
C PRO A 150 -26.87 -6.89 4.27
N MET A 151 -25.64 -7.03 4.74
CA MET A 151 -24.46 -6.31 4.23
C MET A 151 -23.24 -7.21 4.27
N GLU A 152 -22.27 -6.92 3.40
CA GLU A 152 -21.01 -7.67 3.36
C GLU A 152 -20.10 -7.25 4.52
N ILE A 153 -19.79 -8.18 5.42
CA ILE A 153 -18.81 -8.01 6.48
C ILE A 153 -17.87 -9.22 6.46
N SER A 154 -16.57 -8.95 6.42
CA SER A 154 -15.55 -10.00 6.55
C SER A 154 -14.88 -9.94 7.91
N PHE A 155 -14.54 -11.12 8.42
CA PHE A 155 -13.86 -11.32 9.68
C PHE A 155 -12.61 -12.16 9.46
N ILE A 156 -11.58 -11.88 10.24
CA ILE A 156 -10.30 -12.57 10.22
C ILE A 156 -10.03 -13.04 11.65
N LYS A 157 -9.63 -14.29 11.81
CA LYS A 157 -9.22 -14.86 13.09
C LYS A 157 -7.72 -14.61 13.27
N TYR A 158 -7.36 -14.00 14.39
CA TYR A 158 -5.96 -13.78 14.76
C TYR A 158 -5.37 -15.03 15.43
N GLU A 159 -4.05 -15.14 15.46
CA GLU A 159 -3.35 -16.26 16.12
C GLU A 159 -3.66 -16.34 17.62
N SER A 160 -3.98 -15.21 18.25
CA SER A 160 -4.48 -15.12 19.63
C SER A 160 -5.85 -15.77 19.85
N GLY A 161 -6.54 -16.19 18.78
CA GLY A 161 -7.83 -16.86 18.84
C GLY A 161 -9.04 -15.93 18.81
N VAL A 162 -8.83 -14.60 18.85
CA VAL A 162 -9.90 -13.62 18.72
C VAL A 162 -10.23 -13.32 17.26
N TRP A 163 -11.48 -12.94 17.00
CA TRP A 163 -11.90 -12.48 15.69
C TRP A 163 -11.85 -10.95 15.60
N LYS A 164 -11.53 -10.47 14.41
CA LYS A 164 -11.50 -9.05 14.05
C LYS A 164 -12.30 -8.81 12.79
N ILE A 165 -12.85 -7.61 12.66
CA ILE A 165 -13.53 -7.15 11.45
C ILE A 165 -12.47 -6.77 10.41
N GLY A 166 -12.37 -7.54 9.32
CA GLY A 166 -11.41 -7.31 8.24
C GLY A 166 -11.91 -6.34 7.16
N ARG A 167 -13.22 -6.31 6.93
CA ARG A 167 -13.87 -5.40 5.98
C ARG A 167 -15.27 -5.07 6.45
N LEU A 168 -15.58 -3.79 6.45
CA LEU A 168 -16.91 -3.23 6.57
C LEU A 168 -17.37 -2.75 5.16
N PRO A 169 -18.69 -2.69 4.91
CA PRO A 169 -19.24 -2.24 3.64
C PRO A 169 -18.98 -0.75 3.37
#